data_AF-A0A6L3NLI8-F1
#
_entry.id   AF-A0A6L3NLI8-F1
#
_cell.length_a   1.000
_cell.length_b   1.000
_cell.length_c   1.000
_cell.angle_alpha   90.00
_cell.angle_beta   90.00
_cell.angle_gamma   90.00
#
_symmetry.space_group_name_H-M   'P 1'
#
loop_
_entity.id
_entity.type
_entity.pdbx_description
1 polymer ?
#
loop_
_entity_poly.entity_id
_entity_poly.type
_entity_poly.pdbx_seq_one_letter_code
_entity_poly.pdbx_strand_id
1 'polypeptide(L)'
;MGKVEIIRLMLRAGRAKDMLDFVEGESRYLSEASDGAPQDPELKRIWIMVVHHLRFLAEFGDDVSVQSSGGRVYRSYPEEFDKWLSAGAPGISEIDIKRYIEENPFDGNE
;
A
#
# COMPACT_ATOMS: atom_id res chain seq x y z
N MET A 1 -1.97 -12.19 12.92
CA MET A 1 -1.93 -10.89 12.22
C MET A 1 -2.64 -11.05 10.90
N GLY A 2 -3.72 -10.30 10.68
CA GLY A 2 -4.42 -10.29 9.37
C GLY A 2 -3.72 -9.35 8.39
N LYS A 3 -3.92 -9.50 7.08
CA LYS A 3 -3.24 -8.66 6.08
C LYS A 3 -3.38 -7.15 6.30
N VAL A 4 -4.56 -6.66 6.70
CA VAL A 4 -4.80 -5.23 6.97
C VAL A 4 -3.89 -4.71 8.09
N GLU A 5 -3.70 -5.51 9.13
CA GLU A 5 -2.83 -5.18 10.26
C GLU A 5 -1.36 -5.12 9.81
N ILE A 6 -0.94 -6.08 8.97
CA ILE A 6 0.42 -6.08 8.39
C ILE A 6 0.65 -4.83 7.54
N ILE A 7 -0.30 -4.47 6.67
CA ILE A 7 -0.19 -3.27 5.82
C ILE A 7 -0.05 -2.01 6.67
N ARG A 8 -0.83 -1.89 7.75
CA ARG A 8 -0.71 -0.76 8.69
C ARG A 8 0.67 -0.71 9.34
N LEU A 9 1.24 -1.86 9.72
CA LEU A 9 2.60 -1.93 10.27
C LEU A 9 3.67 -1.58 9.24
N MET A 10 3.52 -2.02 7.99
CA MET A 10 4.42 -1.62 6.88
C MET A 10 4.47 -0.11 6.73
N LEU A 11 3.32 0.57 6.71
CA LEU A 11 3.31 2.02 6.60
C LEU A 11 3.98 2.71 7.79
N ARG A 12 3.71 2.25 9.01
CA ARG A 12 4.36 2.79 10.22
C ARG A 12 5.88 2.57 10.22
N ALA A 13 6.35 1.51 9.58
CA ALA A 13 7.78 1.21 9.43
C ALA A 13 8.43 1.98 8.25
N GLY A 14 7.73 2.91 7.60
CA GLY A 14 8.23 3.65 6.44
C GLY A 14 8.29 2.83 5.14
N ARG A 15 7.69 1.63 5.12
CA ARG A 15 7.71 0.69 3.98
C ARG A 15 6.57 0.95 2.99
N ALA A 16 6.24 2.22 2.78
CA ALA A 16 5.20 2.64 1.85
C ALA A 16 5.56 2.28 0.40
N LYS A 17 6.85 2.35 0.07
CA LYS A 17 7.38 1.93 -1.24
C LYS A 17 7.18 0.44 -1.48
N ASP A 18 7.51 -0.42 -0.51
CA ASP A 18 7.30 -1.86 -0.66
C ASP A 18 5.81 -2.18 -0.88
N MET A 19 4.92 -1.50 -0.14
CA MET A 19 3.48 -1.64 -0.34
C MET A 19 3.03 -1.12 -1.70
N LEU A 20 3.64 -0.05 -2.21
CA LEU A 20 3.39 0.43 -3.57
C LEU A 20 3.76 -0.64 -4.61
N ASP A 21 4.93 -1.28 -4.48
CA ASP A 21 5.38 -2.34 -5.39
C ASP A 21 4.38 -3.52 -5.40
N PHE A 22 3.75 -3.84 -4.26
CA PHE A 22 2.67 -4.84 -4.18
C PHE A 22 1.43 -4.42 -5.00
N VAL A 23 1.01 -3.15 -4.89
CA VAL A 23 -0.19 -2.64 -5.59
C VAL A 23 0.08 -2.40 -7.07
N GLU A 24 1.31 -2.05 -7.46
CA GLU A 24 1.68 -1.85 -8.87
C GLU A 24 2.01 -3.16 -9.59
N GLY A 25 2.09 -4.28 -8.88
CA GLY A 25 2.39 -5.59 -9.46
C GLY A 25 3.89 -5.86 -9.63
N GLU A 26 4.74 -5.05 -8.99
CA GLU A 26 6.21 -5.07 -9.14
C GLU A 26 6.91 -5.83 -8.02
N SER A 27 6.20 -6.16 -6.93
CA SER A 27 6.75 -6.92 -5.81
C SER A 27 7.08 -8.36 -6.19
N ARG A 28 8.31 -8.80 -5.87
CA ARG A 28 8.79 -10.18 -6.09
C ARG A 28 8.03 -11.25 -5.30
N TYR A 29 7.24 -10.84 -4.31
CA TYR A 29 6.49 -11.74 -3.43
C TYR A 29 5.08 -12.05 -3.96
N LEU A 30 4.65 -11.34 -5.01
CA LEU A 30 3.35 -11.56 -5.64
C LEU A 30 3.27 -12.97 -6.22
N SER A 31 2.14 -13.61 -5.98
CA SER A 31 1.77 -14.89 -6.59
C SER A 31 0.42 -14.77 -7.29
N GLU A 32 -0.05 -15.85 -7.90
CA GLU A 32 -1.38 -15.92 -8.51
C GLU A 32 -2.53 -15.71 -7.49
N ALA A 33 -2.24 -15.69 -6.19
CA ALA A 33 -3.21 -15.38 -5.15
C ALA A 33 -3.53 -13.88 -5.03
N SER A 34 -2.68 -13.00 -5.56
CA SER A 34 -2.96 -11.56 -5.63
C SER A 34 -3.59 -11.24 -6.98
N ASP A 35 -4.89 -10.96 -6.97
CA ASP A 35 -5.66 -10.62 -8.17
C ASP A 35 -5.22 -9.29 -8.80
N GLY A 36 -4.51 -8.45 -8.05
CA GLY A 36 -4.12 -7.10 -8.47
C GLY A 36 -5.33 -6.15 -8.54
N ALA A 37 -5.31 -5.24 -9.51
CA ALA A 37 -6.33 -4.19 -9.61
C ALA A 37 -7.76 -4.80 -9.73
N PRO A 38 -8.70 -4.42 -8.84
CA PRO A 38 -10.07 -4.91 -8.89
C PRO A 38 -10.76 -4.58 -10.22
N GLN A 39 -11.64 -5.48 -10.67
CA GLN A 39 -12.46 -5.27 -11.87
C GLN A 39 -13.72 -4.45 -11.59
N ASP A 40 -14.20 -4.47 -10.34
CA ASP A 40 -15.33 -3.64 -9.92
C ASP A 40 -14.99 -2.14 -10.08
N PRO A 41 -15.84 -1.33 -10.75
CA PRO A 41 -15.53 0.07 -11.02
C PRO A 41 -15.29 0.93 -9.79
N GLU A 42 -16.02 0.69 -8.69
CA GLU A 42 -15.88 1.47 -7.46
C GLU A 42 -14.57 1.10 -6.75
N LEU A 43 -14.30 -0.21 -6.61
CA LEU A 43 -13.05 -0.70 -6.03
C LEU A 43 -11.84 -0.32 -6.87
N LYS A 44 -11.97 -0.29 -8.20
CA LYS A 44 -10.92 0.16 -9.12
C LYS A 44 -10.60 1.64 -8.94
N ARG A 45 -11.62 2.48 -8.72
CA ARG A 45 -11.41 3.90 -8.40
C ARG A 45 -10.66 4.05 -7.08
N ILE A 46 -11.07 3.31 -6.05
CA ILE A 46 -10.38 3.31 -4.76
C ILE A 46 -8.93 2.85 -4.91
N TRP A 47 -8.68 1.77 -5.66
CA TRP A 47 -7.35 1.26 -5.95
C TRP A 47 -6.43 2.31 -6.60
N ILE A 48 -6.93 3.06 -7.59
CA ILE A 48 -6.16 4.14 -8.21
C ILE A 48 -5.75 5.21 -7.18
N MET A 49 -6.66 5.57 -6.27
CA MET A 49 -6.36 6.56 -5.22
C MET A 49 -5.37 6.00 -4.19
N VAL A 50 -5.43 4.69 -3.90
CA VAL A 50 -4.44 3.99 -3.07
C VAL A 50 -3.05 4.05 -3.69
N VAL A 51 -2.92 3.78 -4.99
CA VAL A 51 -1.64 3.91 -5.72
C VAL A 51 -1.08 5.32 -5.58
N HIS A 52 -1.91 6.34 -5.79
CA HIS A 52 -1.48 7.73 -5.63
C HIS A 52 -1.08 8.07 -4.19
N HIS A 53 -1.81 7.57 -3.20
CA HIS A 53 -1.48 7.77 -1.80
C HIS A 53 -0.16 7.10 -1.42
N LEU A 54 0.06 5.84 -1.79
CA LEU A 54 1.28 5.11 -1.49
C LEU A 54 2.49 5.74 -2.19
N ARG A 55 2.33 6.20 -3.43
CA ARG A 55 3.37 6.96 -4.13
C ARG A 55 3.70 8.27 -3.42
N PHE A 56 2.70 8.99 -2.94
CA PHE A 56 2.91 10.18 -2.12
C PHE A 56 3.71 9.85 -0.85
N LEU A 57 3.30 8.82 -0.10
CA LEU A 57 3.97 8.42 1.14
C LEU A 57 5.42 7.96 0.88
N ALA A 58 5.65 7.21 -0.21
CA ALA A 58 6.97 6.75 -0.58
C ALA A 58 7.93 7.89 -0.98
N GLU A 59 7.41 8.98 -1.55
CA GLU A 59 8.22 10.11 -2.02
C GLU A 59 8.37 11.23 -0.96
N PHE A 60 7.35 11.46 -0.13
CA PHE A 60 7.27 12.62 0.76
C PHE A 60 7.08 12.28 2.24
N GLY A 61 6.81 11.02 2.60
CA GLY A 61 6.44 10.62 3.96
C GLY A 61 4.99 10.95 4.33
N ASP A 62 4.63 10.74 5.60
CA ASP A 62 3.28 10.93 6.15
C ASP A 62 3.06 12.28 6.88
N ASP A 63 4.11 13.08 7.03
CA ASP A 63 4.07 14.38 7.73
C ASP A 63 3.35 15.51 6.94
N VAL A 64 3.11 15.29 5.65
CA VAL A 64 2.55 16.29 4.73
C VAL A 64 1.39 15.73 3.93
N SER A 65 0.45 16.57 3.51
CA SER A 65 -0.75 16.13 2.77
C SER A 65 -0.76 16.55 1.29
N VAL A 66 0.01 17.59 0.94
CA VAL A 66 0.17 18.11 -0.42
C VAL A 66 1.62 18.55 -0.60
N GLN A 67 2.23 18.13 -1.71
CA GLN A 67 3.59 18.55 -2.07
C GLN A 67 3.68 18.91 -3.54
N SER A 68 4.56 19.87 -3.87
CA SER A 68 4.85 20.24 -5.24
C SER A 68 6.30 19.91 -5.56
N SER A 69 6.52 19.01 -6.52
CA SER A 69 7.85 18.58 -6.96
C SER A 69 7.91 18.54 -8.49
N GLY A 70 8.96 19.11 -9.08
CA GLY A 70 9.16 19.10 -10.54
C GLY A 70 8.00 19.71 -11.37
N GLY A 71 7.26 20.68 -10.81
CA GLY A 71 6.10 21.28 -11.46
C GLY A 71 4.81 20.45 -11.41
N ARG A 72 4.80 19.33 -10.69
CA ARG A 72 3.62 18.50 -10.44
C ARG A 72 3.17 18.64 -8.98
N VAL A 73 1.86 18.60 -8.77
CA VAL A 73 1.25 18.60 -7.44
C VAL A 73 0.86 17.17 -7.07
N TYR A 74 1.36 16.70 -5.94
CA TYR A 74 1.09 15.41 -5.35
C TYR A 74 0.20 15.59 -4.13
N ARG A 75 -0.73 14.66 -3.90
CA ARG A 75 -1.63 14.68 -2.75
C ARG A 75 -1.73 13.30 -2.11
N SER A 76 -1.82 13.27 -0.80
CA SER A 76 -2.18 12.07 -0.04
C SER A 76 -3.70 11.82 -0.14
N TYR A 77 -4.11 10.55 -0.20
CA TYR A 77 -5.52 10.13 -0.19
C TYR A 77 -5.80 9.17 0.98
N PRO A 78 -5.66 9.63 2.25
CA PRO A 78 -5.80 8.77 3.42
C PRO A 78 -7.22 8.19 3.58
N GLU A 79 -8.27 8.94 3.19
CA GLU A 79 -9.65 8.47 3.30
C GLU A 79 -9.94 7.30 2.35
N GLU A 80 -9.49 7.37 1.10
CA GLU A 80 -9.60 6.28 0.14
C GLU A 80 -8.76 5.07 0.57
N PHE A 81 -7.60 5.33 1.17
CA PHE A 81 -6.77 4.27 1.71
C PHE A 81 -7.44 3.54 2.88
N ASP A 82 -8.05 4.27 3.82
CA ASP A 82 -8.80 3.65 4.92
C ASP A 82 -10.03 2.88 4.41
N LYS A 83 -10.70 3.36 3.37
CA LYS A 83 -11.78 2.61 2.69
C LYS A 83 -11.27 1.31 2.08
N TRP A 84 -10.12 1.35 1.41
CA TRP A 84 -9.48 0.16 0.84
C TRP A 84 -9.08 -0.85 1.93
N LEU A 85 -8.51 -0.39 3.05
CA LEU A 85 -8.20 -1.25 4.20
C LEU A 85 -9.46 -1.83 4.83
N SER A 86 -10.53 -1.04 4.94
CA SER A 86 -11.82 -1.48 5.50
C SER A 86 -12.52 -2.51 4.61
N ALA A 87 -12.31 -2.44 3.29
CA ALA A 87 -12.73 -3.46 2.33
C ALA A 87 -11.81 -4.71 2.37
N GLY A 88 -10.82 -4.75 3.27
CA GLY A 88 -9.89 -5.85 3.40
C GLY A 88 -8.84 -5.86 2.30
N ALA A 89 -8.31 -4.70 1.89
CA ALA A 89 -7.24 -4.58 0.91
C ALA A 89 -7.43 -5.50 -0.33
N PRO A 90 -8.55 -5.35 -1.07
CA PRO A 90 -8.83 -6.14 -2.26
C PRO A 90 -7.69 -5.99 -3.26
N GLY A 91 -7.35 -7.09 -3.94
CA GLY A 91 -6.22 -7.16 -4.89
C GLY A 91 -4.91 -7.65 -4.29
N ILE A 92 -4.80 -7.68 -2.96
CA ILE A 92 -3.59 -8.15 -2.26
C ILE A 92 -3.89 -9.40 -1.44
N SER A 93 -3.10 -10.44 -1.67
CA SER A 93 -3.13 -11.70 -0.93
C SER A 93 -2.47 -11.56 0.44
N GLU A 94 -3.08 -12.18 1.44
CA GLU A 94 -2.46 -12.30 2.77
C GLU A 94 -1.20 -13.17 2.75
N ILE A 95 -1.15 -14.19 1.88
CA ILE A 95 -0.01 -15.09 1.78
C ILE A 95 1.23 -14.34 1.25
N ASP A 96 1.05 -13.51 0.22
CA ASP A 96 2.14 -12.79 -0.41
C ASP A 96 2.75 -11.75 0.54
N ILE A 97 1.90 -11.02 1.26
CA ILE A 97 2.34 -10.09 2.30
C ILE A 97 3.07 -10.82 3.44
N LYS A 98 2.58 -11.98 3.88
CA LYS A 98 3.25 -12.75 4.95
C LYS A 98 4.64 -13.20 4.54
N ARG A 99 4.82 -13.69 3.30
CA ARG A 99 6.15 -14.03 2.76
C ARG A 99 7.10 -12.85 2.78
N TYR A 100 6.62 -11.65 2.42
CA TYR A 100 7.43 -10.44 2.51
C TYR A 100 7.89 -10.17 3.95
N ILE A 101 7.01 -10.28 4.94
CA ILE A 101 7.37 -10.02 6.35
C ILE A 101 8.26 -11.12 6.95
N GLU A 102 8.13 -12.36 6.51
CA GLU A 102 9.04 -13.44 6.94
C GLU A 102 10.49 -13.15 6.57
N GLU A 103 10.73 -12.56 5.39
CA GLU A 103 12.06 -12.16 4.94
C GLU A 103 12.47 -10.74 5.37
N ASN A 104 11.49 -9.88 5.63
CA ASN A 104 11.67 -8.49 6.03
C ASN A 104 10.88 -8.26 7.33
N PRO A 105 11.32 -8.82 8.46
CA PRO A 105 10.62 -8.62 9.73
C PRO A 105 10.58 -7.14 10.08
N PHE A 106 9.56 -6.71 10.80
CA PHE A 106 9.61 -5.41 11.46
C PHE A 106 10.69 -5.52 12.53
N ASP A 107 11.69 -4.64 12.51
CA ASP A 107 12.71 -4.62 13.56
C ASP A 107 11.98 -4.39 14.89
N GLY A 108 11.92 -5.44 15.70
CA GLY A 108 11.56 -5.30 17.09
C GLY A 108 12.67 -4.48 17.74
N ASN A 109 12.36 -3.26 18.15
CA ASN A 109 13.03 -2.74 19.33
C ASN A 109 12.74 -3.75 20.46
N GLU A 110 13.71 -4.61 20.75
CA GLU A 110 13.90 -5.18 22.09
C GLU A 110 14.17 -4.04 23.09
#